data_AF-V9LII2-F1
#
_entry.id   AF-V9LII2-F1
#
_cell.length_a   1.000
_cell.length_b   1.000
_cell.length_c   1.000
_cell.angle_alpha   90.00
_cell.angle_beta   90.00
_cell.angle_gamma   90.00
#
_symmetry.space_group_name_H-M   'P 1'
#
loop_
_entity.id
_entity.type
_entity.pdbx_description
1 polymer ?
#
loop_
_entity_poly.entity_id
_entity_poly.type
_entity_poly.pdbx_seq_one_letter_code
_entity_poly.pdbx_strand_id
1 'polypeptide(L)'
;KLTTKDSHVCSWEIAGDEELTLLVNCSHQGNNYWCKYTGRPQICPQYTAKAGQYWKQVIGKVKRKKHACEGDKTLKNRICKTGSTESQMKLTAKSSETGKRGDRGIARKKASAKVPPGKRNLLDQGDTTEKPLKNKRKPKAGNSPKKEAPTQA
;
A
#
# COMPACT_ATOMS: atom_id res chain seq x y z
N LYS A 1 3.32 6.81 -8.97
CA LYS A 1 4.10 7.59 -7.97
C LYS A 1 3.93 9.09 -8.23
N LEU A 2 4.03 9.93 -7.21
CA LEU A 2 3.94 11.40 -7.26
C LEU A 2 4.95 12.02 -6.30
N THR A 3 5.30 13.29 -6.53
CA THR A 3 6.16 14.07 -5.63
C THR A 3 5.43 15.35 -5.24
N THR A 4 5.46 15.71 -3.96
CA THR A 4 4.84 16.95 -3.44
C THR A 4 5.74 18.16 -3.66
N LYS A 5 5.26 19.37 -3.33
CA LYS A 5 6.03 20.61 -3.44
C LYS A 5 7.31 20.62 -2.57
N ASP A 6 7.25 19.97 -1.41
CA ASP A 6 8.39 19.81 -0.48
C ASP A 6 9.20 18.53 -0.75
N SER A 7 9.10 17.98 -1.97
CA SER A 7 9.86 16.79 -2.39
C SER A 7 9.59 15.53 -1.56
N HIS A 8 8.37 15.35 -1.03
CA HIS A 8 7.97 14.08 -0.44
C HIS A 8 7.67 13.08 -1.56
N VAL A 9 8.24 11.88 -1.49
CA VAL A 9 8.00 10.83 -2.48
C VAL A 9 6.78 10.04 -2.05
N CYS A 10 5.75 10.00 -2.89
CA CYS A 10 4.51 9.30 -2.57
C CYS A 10 4.09 8.27 -3.62
N SER A 11 3.54 7.15 -3.16
CA SER A 11 2.70 6.25 -3.94
C SER A 11 1.23 6.54 -3.65
N TRP A 12 0.38 6.16 -4.60
CA TRP A 12 -1.07 6.25 -4.44
C TRP A 12 -1.72 5.08 -5.15
N GLU A 13 -2.85 4.66 -4.62
CA GLU A 13 -3.64 3.54 -5.12
C GLU A 13 -5.13 3.82 -4.93
N ILE A 14 -5.96 3.24 -5.79
CA ILE A 14 -7.41 3.33 -5.72
C ILE A 14 -7.96 1.94 -5.43
N ALA A 15 -8.91 1.86 -4.50
CA ALA A 15 -9.63 0.65 -4.16
C ALA A 15 -11.14 0.93 -4.07
N GLY A 16 -11.96 -0.10 -4.20
CA GLY A 16 -13.42 -0.04 -4.15
C GLY A 16 -14.09 0.14 -5.52
N ASP A 17 -15.42 0.05 -5.51
CA ASP A 17 -16.26 0.05 -6.71
C ASP A 17 -17.23 1.24 -6.74
N GLU A 18 -18.20 1.25 -5.83
CA GLU A 18 -19.18 2.35 -5.69
C GLU A 18 -18.60 3.50 -4.85
N GLU A 19 -18.04 3.18 -3.68
CA GLU A 19 -17.27 4.09 -2.85
C GLU A 19 -15.78 3.84 -3.09
N LEU A 20 -15.17 4.76 -3.83
CA LEU A 20 -13.75 4.71 -4.13
C LEU A 20 -12.94 5.28 -2.98
N THR A 21 -11.86 4.57 -2.68
CA THR A 21 -10.86 4.92 -1.69
C THR A 21 -9.55 5.23 -2.40
N LEU A 22 -9.02 6.44 -2.22
CA LEU A 22 -7.67 6.82 -2.62
C LEU A 22 -6.75 6.78 -1.39
N LEU A 23 -5.84 5.82 -1.35
CA LEU A 23 -4.78 5.77 -0.36
C LEU A 23 -3.53 6.45 -0.92
N VAL A 24 -2.96 7.37 -0.14
CA VAL A 24 -1.70 8.05 -0.47
C VAL A 24 -0.70 7.72 0.64
N ASN A 25 0.42 7.12 0.26
CA ASN A 25 1.51 6.78 1.16
C ASN A 25 2.75 7.56 0.74
N CYS A 26 3.37 8.26 1.67
CA CYS A 26 4.47 9.18 1.42
C CYS A 26 5.64 8.89 2.35
N SER A 27 6.84 9.14 1.85
CA SER A 27 8.09 9.10 2.61
C SER A 27 8.88 10.39 2.38
N HIS A 28 9.48 10.90 3.45
CA HIS A 28 10.35 12.08 3.41
C HIS A 28 11.35 12.04 4.57
N GLN A 29 12.64 12.13 4.25
CA GLN A 29 13.74 12.14 5.24
C GLN A 29 13.65 11.02 6.29
N GLY A 30 13.31 9.79 5.87
CA GLY A 30 13.18 8.63 6.75
C GLY A 30 11.85 8.51 7.50
N ASN A 31 10.97 9.52 7.41
CA ASN A 31 9.63 9.48 7.99
C ASN A 31 8.60 9.06 6.94
N ASN A 32 7.70 8.15 7.33
CA ASN A 32 6.59 7.71 6.48
C ASN A 32 5.26 8.13 7.08
N TYR A 33 4.33 8.53 6.20
CA TYR A 33 2.99 8.93 6.58
C TYR A 33 2.00 8.58 5.47
N TRP A 34 0.73 8.50 5.83
CA TRP A 34 -0.32 8.15 4.88
C TRP A 34 -1.61 8.91 5.17
N CYS A 35 -2.45 9.00 4.13
CA CYS A 35 -3.81 9.47 4.23
C CYS A 35 -4.72 8.69 3.30
N LYS A 36 -5.97 8.55 3.74
CA LYS A 36 -7.05 7.90 3.02
C LYS A 36 -8.10 8.93 2.67
N TYR A 37 -8.46 9.01 1.40
CA TYR A 37 -9.58 9.78 0.91
C TYR A 37 -10.67 8.82 0.42
N THR A 38 -11.93 9.10 0.71
CA THR A 38 -13.06 8.33 0.17
C THR A 38 -14.08 9.24 -0.52
N GLY A 39 -14.78 8.69 -1.50
CA GLY A 39 -15.87 9.38 -2.17
C GLY A 39 -16.49 8.52 -3.27
N ARG A 40 -17.56 9.02 -3.88
CA ARG A 40 -18.37 8.29 -4.87
C ARG A 40 -18.33 9.01 -6.22
N PRO A 41 -17.24 8.94 -6.99
CA PRO A 41 -17.17 9.67 -8.26
C PRO A 41 -18.19 9.17 -9.29
N GLN A 42 -18.73 7.96 -9.13
CA GLN A 42 -19.76 7.39 -9.99
C GLN A 42 -21.08 8.18 -9.97
N ILE A 43 -21.44 8.83 -8.85
CA ILE A 43 -22.67 9.65 -8.78
C ILE A 43 -22.56 10.96 -9.57
N CYS A 44 -21.38 11.27 -10.13
CA CYS A 44 -21.14 12.39 -11.00
C CYS A 44 -21.17 11.92 -12.47
N PRO A 45 -22.15 12.35 -13.28
CA PRO A 45 -22.29 11.86 -14.66
C PRO A 45 -21.06 12.11 -15.55
N GLN A 46 -20.28 13.16 -15.24
CA GLN A 46 -19.08 13.51 -15.98
C GLN A 46 -17.89 12.59 -15.69
N TYR A 47 -17.95 11.78 -14.63
CA TYR A 47 -16.84 10.91 -14.24
C TYR A 47 -16.61 9.80 -15.27
N THR A 48 -17.66 9.09 -15.68
CA THR A 48 -17.55 7.97 -16.65
C THR A 48 -16.87 8.40 -17.95
N ALA A 49 -17.20 9.59 -18.46
CA ALA A 49 -16.60 10.13 -19.68
C ALA A 49 -15.20 10.74 -19.47
N LYS A 50 -14.83 11.12 -18.23
CA LYS A 50 -13.61 11.90 -17.95
C LYS A 50 -12.80 11.34 -16.76
N ALA A 51 -12.84 10.03 -16.51
CA ALA A 51 -12.21 9.40 -15.35
C ALA A 51 -10.70 9.68 -15.27
N GLY A 52 -9.99 9.58 -16.40
CA GLY A 52 -8.56 9.91 -16.44
C GLY A 52 -8.26 11.37 -16.09
N GLN A 53 -9.11 12.32 -16.51
CA GLN A 53 -8.95 13.74 -16.16
C GLN A 53 -9.31 14.01 -14.70
N TYR A 54 -10.32 13.31 -14.17
CA TYR A 54 -10.68 13.37 -12.75
C TYR A 54 -9.48 13.02 -11.89
N TRP A 55 -8.85 11.85 -12.11
CA TRP A 55 -7.70 11.42 -11.32
C TRP A 55 -6.49 12.32 -11.52
N LYS A 56 -6.25 12.82 -12.74
CA LYS A 56 -5.20 13.82 -12.98
C LYS A 56 -5.38 15.08 -12.13
N GLN A 57 -6.63 15.56 -11.97
CA GLN A 57 -6.91 16.71 -11.11
C GLN A 57 -6.75 16.38 -9.63
N VAL A 58 -7.26 15.24 -9.18
CA VAL A 58 -7.14 14.78 -7.78
C VAL A 58 -5.67 14.63 -7.39
N ILE A 59 -4.89 13.88 -8.17
CA ILE A 59 -3.45 13.70 -7.95
C ILE A 59 -2.69 15.01 -8.11
N GLY A 60 -3.08 15.88 -9.04
CA GLY A 60 -2.52 17.23 -9.19
C GLY A 60 -2.70 18.10 -7.93
N LYS A 61 -3.84 17.97 -7.24
CA LYS A 61 -4.08 18.65 -5.95
C LYS A 61 -3.14 18.14 -4.87
N VAL A 62 -2.92 16.82 -4.79
CA VAL A 62 -1.97 16.23 -3.83
C VAL A 62 -0.54 16.72 -4.10
N LYS A 63 -0.09 16.72 -5.36
CA LYS A 63 1.24 17.21 -5.75
C LYS A 63 1.50 18.68 -5.37
N ARG A 64 0.46 19.51 -5.42
CA ARG A 64 0.56 20.95 -5.12
C ARG A 64 0.69 21.25 -3.62
N LYS A 65 0.34 20.31 -2.75
CA LYS A 65 0.52 20.46 -1.30
C LYS A 65 2.01 20.35 -0.96
N LYS A 66 2.43 20.97 0.14
CA LYS A 66 3.77 20.72 0.72
C LYS A 66 3.80 19.32 1.31
N HIS A 67 2.85 19.04 2.19
CA HIS A 67 2.59 17.73 2.78
C HIS A 67 1.28 17.15 2.19
N ALA A 68 1.33 15.94 1.61
CA ALA A 68 0.22 15.38 0.83
C ALA A 68 -1.10 15.29 1.62
N CYS A 69 -1.00 15.03 2.92
CA CYS A 69 -2.13 14.75 3.80
C CYS A 69 -2.61 15.95 4.61
N GLU A 70 -2.04 17.14 4.41
CA GLU A 70 -2.41 18.37 5.13
C GLU A 70 -3.20 19.36 4.27
N GLY A 71 -3.75 20.40 4.89
CA GLY A 71 -4.56 21.42 4.23
C GLY A 71 -5.99 20.95 3.94
N ASP A 72 -6.48 21.21 2.72
CA ASP A 72 -7.84 20.87 2.32
C ASP A 72 -8.15 19.39 2.52
N LYS A 73 -9.17 19.11 3.33
CA LYS A 73 -9.70 17.76 3.56
C LYS A 73 -10.43 17.22 2.33
N THR A 74 -10.90 18.07 1.43
CA THR A 74 -11.61 17.66 0.22
C THR A 74 -10.79 17.97 -1.02
N LEU A 75 -10.53 16.96 -1.85
CA LEU A 75 -9.83 17.12 -3.12
C LEU A 75 -10.82 17.56 -4.20
N LYS A 76 -11.13 18.86 -4.20
CA LYS A 76 -12.06 19.48 -5.16
C LYS A 76 -11.56 19.31 -6.59
N ASN A 77 -12.40 18.75 -7.46
CA ASN A 77 -12.15 18.65 -8.90
C ASN A 77 -13.23 19.39 -9.71
N ARG A 78 -12.85 19.86 -10.90
CA ARG A 78 -13.73 20.58 -11.84
C ARG A 78 -14.73 19.65 -12.53
N ILE A 79 -14.36 18.38 -12.71
CA ILE A 79 -15.18 17.36 -13.41
C ILE A 79 -16.54 17.18 -12.72
N CYS A 80 -16.53 17.16 -11.39
CA CYS A 80 -17.69 16.98 -10.53
C CYS A 80 -17.99 18.22 -9.69
N LYS A 81 -17.64 19.42 -10.20
CA LYS A 81 -17.81 20.70 -9.48
C LYS A 81 -19.26 20.97 -9.10
N THR A 82 -20.20 20.56 -9.95
CA THR A 82 -21.65 20.73 -9.77
C THR A 82 -22.32 19.49 -9.17
N GLY A 83 -21.57 18.42 -8.88
CA GLY A 83 -22.12 17.20 -8.30
C GLY A 83 -22.30 17.30 -6.78
N SER A 84 -22.95 16.28 -6.18
CA SER A 84 -23.07 16.18 -4.71
C SER A 84 -21.68 16.20 -4.07
N THR A 85 -21.59 16.72 -2.84
CA THR A 85 -20.32 16.73 -2.10
C THR A 85 -19.76 15.32 -1.88
N GLU A 86 -20.59 14.29 -2.00
CA GLU A 86 -20.22 12.88 -1.93
C GLU A 86 -19.41 12.41 -3.15
N SER A 87 -19.53 13.10 -4.29
CA SER A 87 -18.75 12.81 -5.51
C SER A 87 -17.27 13.21 -5.42
N GLN A 88 -16.96 14.04 -4.43
CA GLN A 88 -15.62 14.55 -4.17
C GLN A 88 -14.90 13.63 -3.19
N MET A 89 -13.61 13.42 -3.42
CA MET A 89 -12.74 12.68 -2.51
C MET A 89 -12.50 13.48 -1.22
N LYS A 90 -12.89 12.93 -0.07
CA LYS A 90 -12.75 13.54 1.27
C LYS A 90 -11.81 12.73 2.15
N LEU A 91 -10.94 13.41 2.87
CA LEU A 91 -10.00 12.82 3.82
C LEU A 91 -10.78 12.17 4.96
N THR A 92 -10.62 10.86 5.12
CA THR A 92 -11.29 10.07 6.17
C THR A 92 -10.34 9.50 7.21
N ALA A 93 -9.06 9.33 6.87
CA ALA A 93 -8.05 8.91 7.84
C ALA A 93 -6.66 9.42 7.45
N LYS A 94 -5.77 9.58 8.44
CA LYS A 94 -4.34 9.84 8.24
C LYS A 94 -3.52 9.32 9.41
N SER A 95 -2.23 9.08 9.21
CA SER A 95 -1.32 8.46 10.20
C SER A 95 -1.20 9.22 11.53
N SER A 96 -1.51 10.51 11.59
CA SER A 96 -1.42 11.33 12.80
C SER A 96 -2.77 11.61 13.49
N GLU A 97 -3.88 11.05 13.00
CA GLU A 97 -5.23 11.32 13.49
C GLU A 97 -5.80 10.10 14.25
N THR A 98 -5.12 9.68 15.32
CA THR A 98 -5.72 8.80 16.33
C THR A 98 -6.50 9.65 17.33
N GLY A 99 -7.64 10.21 16.90
CA GLY A 99 -8.54 10.89 17.82
C GLY A 99 -9.46 11.91 17.17
N LYS A 100 -10.76 11.60 17.17
CA LYS A 100 -11.89 12.50 16.87
C LYS A 100 -12.18 12.75 15.38
N ARG A 101 -12.94 11.82 14.78
CA ARG A 101 -14.33 12.07 14.31
C ARG A 101 -14.89 10.81 13.60
N GLY A 102 -15.92 10.22 14.19
CA GLY A 102 -17.00 9.59 13.40
C GLY A 102 -17.09 8.06 13.36
N ASP A 103 -16.79 7.32 14.43
CA ASP A 103 -17.40 5.99 14.60
C ASP A 103 -18.85 6.21 15.05
N ARG A 104 -19.77 6.24 14.09
CA ARG A 104 -21.15 5.85 14.35
C ARG A 104 -21.25 4.39 13.98
N GLY A 105 -20.75 3.55 14.90
CA GLY A 105 -21.09 2.16 15.06
C GLY A 105 -20.61 1.21 13.97
N ILE A 106 -19.43 0.62 14.17
CA ILE A 106 -19.35 -0.85 14.27
C ILE A 106 -18.45 -1.20 15.45
N ALA A 107 -19.09 -1.50 16.58
CA ALA A 107 -18.47 -2.26 17.64
C ALA A 107 -17.95 -3.58 17.06
N ARG A 108 -16.65 -3.85 17.19
CA ARG A 108 -16.17 -5.11 17.80
C ARG A 108 -14.67 -5.08 18.08
N LYS A 109 -14.42 -4.99 19.39
CA LYS A 109 -13.37 -5.62 20.20
C LYS A 109 -11.91 -5.32 19.83
N LYS A 110 -11.37 -4.37 20.59
CA LYS A 110 -10.07 -4.49 21.24
C LYS A 110 -9.98 -5.84 21.96
N ALA A 111 -8.89 -6.57 21.73
CA ALA A 111 -8.24 -7.34 22.77
C ALA A 111 -6.75 -7.24 22.53
N SER A 112 -6.15 -6.23 23.16
CA SER A 112 -4.74 -6.27 23.53
C SER A 112 -4.53 -7.50 24.41
N ALA A 113 -3.73 -8.46 23.97
CA ALA A 113 -3.08 -9.39 24.87
C ALA A 113 -1.59 -9.06 24.87
N LYS A 114 -1.19 -8.34 25.91
CA LYS A 114 0.18 -8.31 26.41
C LYS A 114 0.51 -9.68 27.04
N VAL A 115 1.82 -9.88 27.28
CA VAL A 115 2.46 -10.72 28.32
C VAL A 115 3.00 -12.08 27.80
N PRO A 116 4.16 -12.61 28.25
CA PRO A 116 5.44 -12.06 28.78
C PRO A 116 6.71 -12.69 28.14
N PRO A 117 7.94 -12.24 28.51
CA PRO A 117 9.18 -13.00 28.26
C PRO A 117 9.47 -14.01 29.39
N GLY A 118 10.02 -15.16 29.02
CA GLY A 118 10.75 -16.06 29.92
C GLY A 118 10.26 -17.51 29.94
N LYS A 119 11.14 -18.44 29.56
CA LYS A 119 11.85 -19.31 30.52
C LYS A 119 12.95 -20.10 29.81
N ARG A 120 14.02 -20.25 30.57
CA ARG A 120 15.35 -20.76 30.24
C ARG A 120 15.37 -22.22 30.72
N ASN A 121 15.59 -23.19 29.83
CA ASN A 121 15.99 -24.53 30.23
C ASN A 121 17.40 -24.80 29.71
N LEU A 122 18.32 -24.75 30.67
CA LEU A 122 19.71 -25.14 30.61
C LEU A 122 19.79 -26.56 31.20
N LEU A 123 20.71 -27.37 30.66
CA LEU A 123 21.16 -28.71 31.09
C LEU A 123 20.36 -29.91 30.58
N ASP A 124 20.88 -30.55 29.53
CA ASP A 124 21.46 -31.88 29.74
C ASP A 124 22.70 -32.06 28.85
N GLN A 125 23.79 -32.53 29.46
CA GLN A 125 25.11 -32.73 28.85
C GLN A 125 25.16 -34.11 28.19
N GLY A 126 25.76 -34.19 27.00
CA GLY A 126 26.03 -35.46 26.33
C GLY A 126 27.09 -35.29 25.26
N ASP A 127 28.34 -35.21 25.69
CA ASP A 127 29.55 -35.39 24.90
C ASP A 127 29.49 -36.70 24.09
N THR A 128 29.75 -36.65 22.79
CA THR A 128 30.55 -37.66 22.08
C THR A 128 30.99 -37.07 20.75
N THR A 129 32.27 -36.73 20.71
CA THR A 129 33.09 -36.61 19.51
C THR A 129 32.91 -37.87 18.65
N GLU A 130 32.88 -37.78 17.32
CA GLU A 130 33.54 -38.70 16.36
C GLU A 130 32.94 -38.54 14.95
N LYS A 131 33.83 -38.26 14.01
CA LYS A 131 33.60 -38.23 12.55
C LYS A 131 33.97 -39.63 12.05
N PRO A 132 33.26 -40.22 11.08
CA PRO A 132 34.04 -40.67 9.93
C PRO A 132 33.40 -40.43 8.55
N LEU A 133 34.33 -40.11 7.66
CA LEU A 133 34.33 -40.14 6.22
C LEU A 133 33.80 -41.47 5.62
N LYS A 134 33.05 -41.41 4.50
CA LYS A 134 33.40 -42.02 3.18
C LYS A 134 32.15 -42.35 2.33
N ASN A 135 32.19 -41.84 1.09
CA ASN A 135 31.86 -42.56 -0.17
C ASN A 135 30.37 -42.88 -0.44
N LYS A 136 29.82 -42.93 -1.66
CA LYS A 136 30.37 -43.03 -3.02
C LYS A 136 29.19 -42.79 -4.01
N ARG A 137 29.51 -42.15 -5.14
CA ARG A 137 29.09 -42.50 -6.52
C ARG A 137 27.62 -42.29 -6.96
N LYS A 138 27.51 -41.31 -7.86
CA LYS A 138 26.70 -41.26 -9.10
C LYS A 138 26.73 -42.60 -9.87
N PRO A 139 25.71 -42.90 -10.69
CA PRO A 139 25.89 -42.61 -12.13
C PRO A 139 24.67 -41.98 -12.81
N LYS A 140 24.96 -41.34 -13.95
CA LYS A 140 24.03 -40.76 -14.92
C LYS A 140 23.58 -41.82 -15.95
N ALA A 141 22.40 -41.65 -16.52
CA ALA A 141 22.09 -41.68 -17.96
C ALA A 141 20.61 -41.26 -18.10
N GLY A 142 20.14 -40.32 -18.93
CA GLY A 142 20.72 -39.72 -20.11
C GLY A 142 19.97 -40.21 -21.35
N ASN A 143 19.01 -39.42 -21.87
CA ASN A 143 18.76 -39.40 -23.31
C ASN A 143 18.05 -38.09 -23.75
N SER A 144 18.74 -37.31 -24.57
CA SER A 144 18.18 -36.28 -25.47
C SER A 144 17.96 -36.91 -26.86
N PRO A 145 17.21 -36.30 -27.78
CA PRO A 145 17.85 -35.43 -28.79
C PRO A 145 16.96 -34.22 -29.22
N LYS A 146 17.50 -33.00 -29.34
CA LYS A 146 18.25 -32.38 -30.47
C LYS A 146 17.33 -31.88 -31.62
N LYS A 147 17.40 -30.56 -31.92
CA LYS A 147 17.31 -29.86 -33.23
C LYS A 147 17.41 -28.34 -32.96
N GLU A 148 18.55 -27.70 -33.17
CA GLU A 148 19.08 -27.04 -34.39
C GLU A 148 18.44 -25.67 -34.71
N ALA A 149 19.31 -24.72 -35.11
CA ALA A 149 19.19 -23.25 -35.08
C ALA A 149 18.51 -22.65 -36.34
N PRO A 150 18.51 -21.33 -36.66
CA PRO A 150 19.71 -20.47 -36.79
C PRO A 150 19.59 -18.99 -36.31
N THR A 151 20.78 -18.40 -36.19
CA THR A 151 21.11 -16.97 -36.06
C THR A 151 20.82 -16.17 -37.35
N GLN A 152 20.48 -14.89 -37.22
CA GLN A 152 20.60 -13.87 -38.28
C GLN A 152 21.59 -12.79 -37.83
N ALA A 153 22.69 -12.62 -38.56
CA ALA A 153 23.48 -11.40 -38.73
C ALA A 153 24.47 -11.63 -39.89
#